data_AF-A0A2P6TYU3-F1
#
_entry.id   AF-A0A2P6TYU3-F1
#
_cell.length_a   1.000
_cell.length_b   1.000
_cell.length_c   1.000
_cell.angle_alpha   90.00
_cell.angle_beta   90.00
_cell.angle_gamma   90.00
#
_symmetry.space_group_name_H-M   'P 1'
#
loop_
_entity.id
_entity.type
_entity.pdbx_description
1 polymer ?
#
loop_
_entity_poly.entity_id
_entity_poly.type
_entity_poly.pdbx_seq_one_letter_code
_entity_poly.pdbx_strand_id
1 'polypeptide(L)'
;MSGAAQTAAAARSLYRDLWRRARELPLSVQVHYRGAIRSGFVSHADEDDEEVLARIRSQALLDADWLVNKYKAEKEAEQQRRPKAR
;
A
#
# COMPACT_ATOMS: atom_id res chain seq x y z
N MET A 1 10.87 9.03 -27.01
CA MET A 1 12.06 9.53 -26.28
C MET A 1 11.67 10.54 -25.19
N SER A 2 10.80 10.17 -24.23
CA SER A 2 10.61 10.91 -22.96
C SER A 2 9.86 10.03 -21.93
N GLY A 3 10.46 8.90 -21.52
CA GLY A 3 9.87 7.95 -20.55
C GLY A 3 10.29 8.20 -19.10
N ALA A 4 11.56 8.55 -18.86
CA ALA A 4 12.16 8.60 -17.52
C ALA A 4 11.53 9.63 -16.55
N ALA A 5 11.06 10.79 -17.05
CA ALA A 5 10.39 11.77 -16.20
C ALA A 5 8.98 11.32 -15.77
N GLN A 6 8.33 10.52 -16.62
CA GLN A 6 6.99 9.99 -16.39
C GLN A 6 7.01 8.87 -15.33
N THR A 7 8.05 8.03 -15.33
CA THR A 7 8.25 6.96 -14.34
C THR A 7 8.55 7.51 -12.94
N ALA A 8 9.43 8.51 -12.81
CA ALA A 8 9.76 9.10 -11.49
C ALA A 8 8.58 9.85 -10.84
N ALA A 9 7.74 10.52 -11.63
CA ALA A 9 6.50 11.13 -11.13
C ALA A 9 5.47 10.08 -10.70
N ALA A 10 5.30 9.02 -11.50
CA ALA A 10 4.41 7.90 -11.20
C ALA A 10 4.83 7.17 -9.91
N ALA A 11 6.13 6.89 -9.74
CA ALA A 11 6.70 6.26 -8.55
C ALA A 11 6.41 7.10 -7.28
N ARG A 12 6.64 8.42 -7.34
CA ARG A 12 6.30 9.33 -6.22
C ARG A 12 4.80 9.37 -5.91
N SER A 13 3.94 9.31 -6.93
CA SER A 13 2.50 9.22 -6.71
C SER A 13 2.14 7.93 -6.01
N LEU A 14 2.62 6.79 -6.52
CA LEU A 14 2.38 5.48 -5.93
C LEU A 14 2.86 5.42 -4.47
N TYR A 15 4.05 5.93 -4.17
CA TYR A 15 4.57 5.96 -2.80
C TYR A 15 3.62 6.70 -1.86
N ARG A 16 3.13 7.88 -2.27
CA ARG A 16 2.16 8.65 -1.49
C ARG A 16 0.84 7.92 -1.31
N ASP A 17 0.35 7.24 -2.35
CA ASP A 17 -0.90 6.49 -2.33
C ASP A 17 -0.81 5.31 -1.34
N LEU A 18 0.25 4.50 -1.43
CA LEU A 18 0.51 3.40 -0.51
C LEU A 18 0.70 3.90 0.93
N TRP A 19 1.42 5.01 1.11
CA TRP A 19 1.63 5.59 2.42
C TRP A 19 0.33 6.08 3.08
N ARG A 20 -0.59 6.66 2.28
CA ARG A 20 -1.92 7.04 2.76
C ARG A 20 -2.73 5.83 3.20
N ARG A 21 -2.76 4.77 2.39
CA ARG A 21 -3.45 3.51 2.73
C ARG A 21 -2.89 2.85 3.99
N ALA A 22 -1.57 2.86 4.16
CA ALA A 22 -0.93 2.35 5.38
C ALA A 22 -1.34 3.12 6.65
N ARG A 23 -1.80 4.38 6.55
CA ARG A 23 -2.33 5.15 7.69
C ARG A 23 -3.75 4.73 8.08
N GLU A 24 -4.49 4.05 7.21
CA GLU A 24 -5.83 3.52 7.51
C GLU A 24 -5.78 2.23 8.33
N LEU A 25 -4.62 1.57 8.36
CA LEU A 25 -4.41 0.33 9.11
C LEU A 25 -4.35 0.58 10.62
N PRO A 26 -4.63 -0.43 11.46
CA PRO A 26 -4.41 -0.35 12.90
C PRO A 26 -2.98 0.08 13.24
N LEU A 27 -2.82 0.92 14.27
CA LEU A 27 -1.53 1.51 14.66
C LEU A 27 -0.43 0.46 14.86
N SER A 28 -0.79 -0.70 15.43
CA SER A 28 0.14 -1.81 15.71
C SER A 28 0.82 -2.38 14.46
N VAL A 29 0.19 -2.29 13.29
CA VAL A 29 0.71 -2.87 12.05
C VAL A 29 1.25 -1.83 11.06
N GLN A 30 1.00 -0.53 11.29
CA GLN A 30 1.43 0.52 10.36
C GLN A 30 2.94 0.53 10.13
N VAL A 31 3.74 0.30 11.17
CA VAL A 31 5.21 0.31 11.09
C VAL A 31 5.71 -0.79 10.14
N HIS A 32 5.13 -1.99 10.24
CA HIS A 32 5.48 -3.12 9.38
C HIS A 32 5.22 -2.79 7.90
N TYR A 33 4.01 -2.34 7.56
CA TYR A 33 3.66 -2.06 6.16
C TYR A 33 4.37 -0.82 5.60
N ARG A 34 4.65 0.19 6.42
CA ARG A 34 5.51 1.32 6.01
C ARG A 34 6.95 0.86 5.72
N GLY A 35 7.47 -0.10 6.48
CA GLY A 35 8.73 -0.76 6.19
C GLY A 35 8.69 -1.48 4.84
N ALA A 36 7.67 -2.32 4.64
CA ALA A 36 7.47 -3.06 3.38
C ALA A 36 7.38 -2.14 2.16
N ILE A 37 6.65 -1.02 2.25
CA ILE A 37 6.56 -0.01 1.17
C ILE A 37 7.96 0.53 0.85
N ARG A 38 8.75 0.95 1.85
CA ARG A 38 10.10 1.47 1.61
C ARG A 38 11.00 0.43 0.97
N SER A 39 11.00 -0.80 1.52
CA SER A 39 11.81 -1.90 0.99
C SER A 39 11.42 -2.23 -0.45
N GLY A 40 10.13 -2.25 -0.80
CA GLY A 40 9.68 -2.48 -2.16
C GLY A 40 10.20 -1.42 -3.15
N PHE A 41 10.22 -0.15 -2.77
CA PHE A 41 10.78 0.91 -3.62
C PHE A 41 12.31 0.79 -3.80
N VAL A 42 13.02 0.34 -2.78
CA VAL A 42 14.47 0.07 -2.90
C VAL A 42 14.73 -1.12 -3.81
N SER A 43 13.96 -2.21 -3.66
CA SER A 43 14.14 -3.43 -4.47
C SER A 43 13.86 -3.25 -5.97
N HIS A 44 13.12 -2.20 -6.35
CA HIS A 44 12.76 -1.89 -7.74
C HIS A 44 13.36 -0.56 -8.22
N ALA A 45 14.39 -0.04 -7.54
CA ALA A 45 14.98 1.26 -7.88
C ALA A 45 15.68 1.27 -9.24
N ASP A 46 16.22 0.12 -9.66
CA ASP A 46 16.94 -0.06 -10.92
C ASP A 46 16.05 -0.59 -12.07
N GLU A 47 14.75 -0.78 -11.82
CA GLU A 47 13.80 -1.21 -12.85
C GLU A 47 13.38 -0.03 -13.73
N ASP A 48 13.58 -0.14 -15.04
CA ASP A 48 13.26 0.87 -16.04
C ASP A 48 12.29 0.39 -17.13
N ASP A 49 11.93 -0.90 -17.14
CA ASP A 49 10.93 -1.44 -18.06
C ASP A 49 9.53 -0.94 -17.67
N GLU A 50 8.89 -0.22 -18.59
CA GLU A 50 7.60 0.41 -18.37
C GLU A 50 6.47 -0.60 -18.10
N GLU A 51 6.50 -1.78 -18.72
CA GLU A 51 5.49 -2.83 -18.52
C GLU A 51 5.67 -3.49 -17.15
N VAL A 52 6.92 -3.73 -16.75
CA VAL A 52 7.23 -4.28 -15.42
C VAL A 52 6.83 -3.30 -14.33
N LEU A 53 7.19 -2.02 -14.46
CA LEU A 53 6.79 -0.96 -13.53
C LEU A 53 5.27 -0.80 -13.46
N ALA A 54 4.56 -0.87 -14.59
CA ALA A 54 3.11 -0.81 -14.62
C ALA A 54 2.47 -1.98 -13.87
N ARG A 55 3.02 -3.20 -14.04
CA ARG A 55 2.57 -4.40 -13.32
C ARG A 55 2.83 -4.30 -11.81
N ILE A 56 4.03 -3.89 -11.40
CA ILE A 56 4.38 -3.69 -9.99
C ILE A 56 3.43 -2.68 -9.35
N ARG A 57 3.19 -1.55 -10.03
CA ARG A 57 2.28 -0.51 -9.55
C ARG A 57 0.86 -1.05 -9.36
N SER A 58 0.35 -1.79 -10.35
CA SER A 58 -1.00 -2.34 -10.33
C SER A 58 -1.16 -3.34 -9.19
N GLN A 59 -0.19 -4.25 -9.02
CA GLN A 59 -0.18 -5.23 -7.94
C GLN A 59 -0.11 -4.56 -6.57
N ALA A 60 0.79 -3.59 -6.38
CA ALA A 60 0.95 -2.90 -5.10
C ALA A 60 -0.34 -2.17 -4.67
N LEU A 61 -1.09 -1.60 -5.61
CA LEU A 61 -2.40 -0.99 -5.33
C LEU A 61 -3.43 -2.05 -4.95
N LEU A 62 -3.53 -3.15 -5.69
CA LEU A 62 -4.45 -4.24 -5.36
C LEU A 62 -4.18 -4.81 -3.97
N ASP A 63 -2.91 -5.07 -3.65
CA ASP A 63 -2.49 -5.58 -2.35
C ASP A 63 -2.86 -4.62 -1.22
N ALA A 64 -2.61 -3.32 -1.41
CA ALA A 64 -2.92 -2.31 -0.41
C ALA A 64 -4.43 -2.14 -0.19
N ASP A 65 -5.24 -2.21 -1.25
CA ASP A 65 -6.71 -2.16 -1.13
C ASP A 65 -7.25 -3.39 -0.39
N TRP A 66 -6.80 -4.58 -0.78
CA TRP A 66 -7.16 -5.82 -0.10
C TRP A 66 -6.80 -5.77 1.39
N LEU A 67 -5.60 -5.29 1.70
CA LEU A 67 -5.10 -5.20 3.07
C LEU A 67 -5.94 -4.24 3.93
N VAL A 68 -6.24 -3.05 3.42
CA VAL A 68 -7.08 -2.08 4.13
C VAL A 68 -8.48 -2.65 4.39
N ASN A 69 -9.07 -3.30 3.39
CA ASN A 69 -10.40 -3.90 3.52
C ASN A 69 -10.40 -5.06 4.52
N LYS A 70 -9.35 -5.88 4.54
CA LYS A 70 -9.17 -6.95 5.54
C LYS A 70 -9.22 -6.40 6.97
N TYR A 71 -8.42 -5.38 7.28
CA TYR A 71 -8.39 -4.82 8.64
C TYR A 71 -9.66 -4.05 9.01
N LYS A 72 -10.34 -3.43 8.02
CA LYS A 72 -11.67 -2.83 8.24
C LYS A 72 -12.70 -3.90 8.64
N ALA A 73 -12.75 -5.01 7.91
CA ALA A 73 -13.64 -6.13 8.22
C ALA A 73 -13.34 -6.76 9.58
N GLU A 74 -12.06 -6.94 9.94
CA GLU A 74 -11.65 -7.44 11.25
C GLU A 74 -12.13 -6.52 12.40
N LYS A 75 -11.98 -5.20 12.21
CA LYS A 75 -12.43 -4.19 13.19
C LYS A 75 -13.95 -4.19 13.35
N GLU A 76 -14.70 -4.35 12.27
CA GLU A 76 -16.17 -4.44 12.30
C GLU A 76 -16.63 -5.72 13.01
N ALA A 77 -15.99 -6.86 12.70
CA ALA A 77 -16.27 -8.12 13.36
C ALA A 77 -15.99 -8.07 14.87
N GLU A 78 -14.92 -7.40 15.29
CA GLU A 78 -14.60 -7.20 16.70
C GLU A 78 -15.68 -6.35 17.42
N GLN A 79 -16.16 -5.28 16.78
CA GLN A 79 -17.21 -4.43 17.35
C GLN A 79 -18.53 -5.18 17.54
N GLN A 80 -18.88 -6.08 16.62
CA GLN A 80 -20.09 -6.91 16.73
C GLN A 80 -19.97 -7.97 17.84
N ARG A 81 -18.76 -8.42 18.13
CA ARG A 81 -18.46 -9.40 19.19
C ARG A 81 -18.43 -8.79 20.60
N ARG A 82 -18.23 -7.48 20.72
CA ARG A 82 -18.23 -6.80 22.03
C ARG A 82 -19.63 -6.88 22.65
N PRO A 83 -19.81 -7.47 23.84
CA PRO A 83 -21.10 -7.49 24.49
C PRO A 83 -21.54 -6.05 24.77
N LYS A 84 -22.78 -5.70 24.40
CA LYS A 84 -23.37 -4.41 24.80
C LYS A 84 -23.36 -4.38 26.33
N ALA A 85 -22.59 -3.46 26.90
CA ALA A 85 -22.65 -3.16 28.32
C ALA A 85 -24.12 -2.85 28.68
N ARG A 86 -24.65 -3.59 29.65
CA ARG A 86 -25.98 -3.36 30.22
C ARG A 86 -26.01 -2.07 31.01
#